data_AF-A0A8D0HK16-F1
#
_entry.id   AF-A0A8D0HK16-F1
#
_cell.length_a   1.000
_cell.length_b   1.000
_cell.length_c   1.000
_cell.angle_alpha   90.00
_cell.angle_beta   90.00
_cell.angle_gamma   90.00
#
_symmetry.space_group_name_H-M   'P 1'
#
loop_
_entity.id
_entity.type
_entity.pdbx_description
1 polymer ?
#
loop_
_entity_poly.entity_id
_entity_poly.type
_entity_poly.pdbx_seq_one_letter_code
_entity_poly.pdbx_strand_id
1 'polypeptide(L)' 'KCAQRQDRIFNKYAVKGGDPDQLSNCELKELIEKEFPDSAKVSNTSIDAIFKEMDKNSDGEVSFEEFKAVISKLKGCGP' A
#
# COMPACT_ATOMS: atom_id res chain seq x y z
N LYS A 1 16.45 12.15 -0.75
CA LYS A 1 16.43 10.66 -0.80
C LYS A 1 15.06 10.19 -0.32
N CYS A 2 14.06 10.18 -1.20
CA CYS A 2 12.64 10.01 -0.84
C CYS A 2 12.20 8.54 -0.66
N ALA A 3 13.09 7.56 -0.85
CA ALA A 3 12.78 6.14 -0.80
C ALA A 3 12.65 5.53 0.62
N GLN A 4 13.02 6.26 1.69
CA GLN A 4 13.21 5.65 3.02
C GLN A 4 11.94 5.54 3.89
N ARG A 5 10.84 6.19 3.49
CA ARG A 5 9.60 6.21 4.32
C ARG A 5 8.65 5.06 3.98
N GLN A 6 8.63 4.62 2.72
CA GLN A 6 7.72 3.56 2.25
C GLN A 6 8.11 2.20 2.83
N ASP A 7 9.42 1.90 2.88
CA ASP A 7 9.99 0.68 3.44
C ASP A 7 9.63 0.48 4.92
N ARG A 8 9.82 1.51 5.74
CA ARG A 8 9.49 1.47 7.17
C ARG A 8 7.99 1.30 7.42
N ILE A 9 7.16 1.93 6.59
CA ILE A 9 5.72 1.79 6.69
C ILE A 9 5.34 0.36 6.29
N PHE A 10 5.75 -0.10 5.11
CA PHE A 10 5.48 -1.45 4.61
C PHE A 10 5.84 -2.52 5.66
N ASN A 11 7.10 -2.55 6.10
CA ASN A 11 7.58 -3.53 7.07
C ASN A 11 6.85 -3.42 8.44
N LYS A 12 6.38 -2.24 8.84
CA LYS A 12 5.62 -2.08 10.10
C LYS A 12 4.25 -2.74 10.03
N TYR A 13 3.62 -2.78 8.85
CA TYR A 13 2.32 -3.40 8.67
C TYR A 13 2.46 -4.88 8.29
N ALA A 14 3.31 -5.23 7.33
CA ALA A 14 3.52 -6.61 6.83
C ALA A 14 3.93 -7.62 7.93
N VAL A 15 4.74 -7.20 8.90
CA VAL A 15 5.11 -8.06 10.04
C VAL A 15 3.92 -8.45 10.94
N LYS A 16 2.72 -7.86 10.75
CA LYS A 16 1.53 -8.21 11.53
C LYS A 16 0.79 -9.42 10.97
N GLY A 17 0.78 -9.61 9.65
CA GLY A 17 0.02 -10.65 8.94
C GLY A 17 0.71 -12.01 8.91
N GLY A 18 2.01 -12.06 9.20
CA GLY A 18 2.82 -13.28 9.19
C GLY A 18 3.88 -13.29 8.09
N ASP A 19 3.63 -12.59 6.99
CA ASP A 19 4.56 -12.42 5.88
C ASP A 19 5.13 -11.00 5.85
N PRO A 20 6.41 -10.79 6.22
CA PRO A 20 7.02 -9.46 6.28
C PRO A 20 7.26 -8.83 4.90
N ASP A 21 7.13 -9.63 3.83
CA ASP A 21 7.38 -9.24 2.44
C ASP A 21 6.09 -8.94 1.65
N GLN A 22 4.92 -9.16 2.26
CA GLN A 22 3.60 -9.02 1.65
C GLN A 22 2.65 -8.24 2.57
N LEU A 23 1.70 -7.53 1.97
CA LEU A 23 0.59 -6.91 2.71
C LEU A 23 -0.72 -7.56 2.29
N SER A 24 -1.39 -8.19 3.24
CA SER A 24 -2.76 -8.64 3.05
C SER A 24 -3.72 -7.46 2.90
N ASN A 25 -4.91 -7.72 2.34
CA ASN A 25 -5.98 -6.72 2.20
C ASN A 25 -6.29 -5.97 3.51
N CYS A 26 -6.29 -6.68 4.65
CA CYS A 26 -6.49 -6.08 5.98
C CYS A 26 -5.37 -5.11 6.38
N GLU A 27 -4.12 -5.44 6.08
CA GLU A 27 -2.96 -4.63 6.47
C GLU A 27 -2.82 -3.42 5.57
N LEU A 28 -3.01 -3.60 4.26
CA LEU A 28 -3.03 -2.50 3.31
C LEU A 28 -4.13 -1.49 3.67
N LYS A 29 -5.31 -1.98 4.05
CA LYS A 29 -6.41 -1.15 4.53
C LYS A 29 -5.97 -0.28 5.71
N GLU A 30 -5.42 -0.90 6.76
CA GLU A 30 -4.98 -0.19 7.97
C GLU A 30 -3.87 0.83 7.68
N LEU A 31 -2.97 0.49 6.75
CA LEU A 31 -1.87 1.35 6.31
C LEU A 31 -2.39 2.58 5.57
N ILE A 32 -3.29 2.40 4.60
CA ILE A 32 -3.85 3.50 3.80
C ILE A 32 -4.65 4.45 4.70
N GLU A 33 -5.48 3.92 5.60
CA GLU A 33 -6.28 4.74 6.51
C GLU A 33 -5.41 5.57 7.49
N LYS A 34 -4.28 5.01 7.96
CA LYS A 34 -3.42 5.68 8.96
C LYS A 34 -2.32 6.57 8.36
N GLU A 35 -1.64 6.09 7.34
CA GLU A 35 -0.45 6.76 6.78
C GLU A 35 -0.80 7.63 5.58
N PHE A 36 -1.94 7.39 4.93
CA PHE A 36 -2.42 8.12 3.77
C PHE A 36 -3.87 8.61 3.95
N PRO A 37 -4.17 9.40 5.01
CA PRO A 37 -5.50 9.97 5.21
C PRO A 37 -5.94 10.85 4.04
N ASP A 38 -5.00 11.43 3.29
CA ASP A 38 -5.29 12.19 2.05
C ASP A 38 -5.71 11.30 0.88
N SER A 39 -5.18 10.07 0.77
CA SER A 39 -5.68 9.11 -0.24
C SER A 39 -7.00 8.48 0.18
N ALA A 40 -7.43 8.63 1.43
CA ALA A 40 -8.79 8.26 1.87
C ALA A 40 -9.87 9.22 1.32
N LYS A 41 -9.51 10.34 0.68
CA LYS A 41 -10.43 11.10 -0.21
C LYS A 41 -10.84 10.33 -1.46
N VAL A 42 -10.31 9.13 -1.66
CA VAL A 42 -10.93 8.06 -2.45
C VAL A 42 -12.19 7.55 -1.72
N SER A 43 -13.08 8.47 -1.33
CA SER A 43 -14.24 8.23 -0.47
C SER A 43 -15.38 7.47 -1.18
N ASN A 44 -15.17 7.06 -2.44
CA ASN A 44 -16.16 6.33 -3.24
C ASN A 44 -15.61 5.06 -3.92
N THR A 45 -14.29 4.84 -3.89
CA THR A 45 -13.69 3.62 -4.42
C THR A 45 -13.28 2.76 -3.24
N SER A 46 -13.89 1.59 -3.09
CA SER A 46 -13.60 0.65 -2.02
C SER A 46 -12.10 0.38 -1.95
N ILE A 47 -11.55 0.23 -0.74
CA ILE A 47 -10.15 -0.19 -0.56
C ILE A 47 -9.86 -1.48 -1.33
N ASP A 48 -10.86 -2.35 -1.52
CA ASP A 48 -10.81 -3.52 -2.39
C ASP A 48 -10.44 -3.22 -3.86
N ALA A 49 -10.96 -2.12 -4.42
CA ALA A 49 -10.64 -1.70 -5.78
C ALA A 49 -9.24 -1.08 -5.86
N ILE A 50 -8.81 -0.34 -4.82
CA ILE A 50 -7.42 0.13 -4.73
C ILE A 50 -6.46 -1.06 -4.54
N PHE A 51 -6.86 -2.03 -3.74
CA PHE A 51 -6.15 -3.28 -3.51
C PHE A 51 -5.97 -4.03 -4.83
N LYS A 52 -7.05 -4.25 -5.59
CA LYS A 52 -6.97 -4.83 -6.95
C LYS A 52 -6.14 -4.02 -7.94
N GLU A 53 -6.09 -2.70 -7.78
CA GLU A 53 -5.25 -1.86 -8.63
C GLU A 53 -3.76 -1.98 -8.26
N MET A 54 -3.47 -2.31 -6.99
CA MET A 54 -2.13 -2.62 -6.48
C MET A 54 -1.70 -4.07 -6.80
N ASP A 55 -2.56 -5.04 -6.51
CA ASP A 55 -2.43 -6.50 -6.67
C ASP A 55 -2.49 -6.89 -8.16
N LYS A 56 -1.37 -6.67 -8.86
CA LYS A 56 -1.23 -6.83 -10.32
C LYS A 56 -1.14 -8.30 -10.72
N ASN A 57 -0.52 -9.09 -9.86
CA ASN A 57 -0.42 -10.54 -9.91
C ASN A 57 -1.72 -11.23 -9.47
N SER A 58 -2.63 -10.53 -8.79
CA SER A 58 -3.90 -11.07 -8.32
C SER A 58 -3.71 -12.29 -7.41
N ASP A 59 -2.66 -12.27 -6.58
CA ASP A 59 -2.41 -13.31 -5.58
C ASP A 59 -3.15 -13.04 -4.26
N GLY A 60 -3.82 -11.89 -4.16
CA GLY A 60 -4.57 -11.51 -2.96
C GLY A 60 -3.70 -10.90 -1.88
N GLU A 61 -2.44 -10.59 -2.20
CA GLU A 61 -1.46 -9.91 -1.35
C GLU A 61 -0.78 -8.80 -2.15
N VAL A 62 -0.21 -7.81 -1.47
CA VAL A 62 0.50 -6.71 -2.12
C VAL A 62 1.97 -6.76 -1.73
N SER A 63 2.79 -7.09 -2.72
CA SER A 63 4.24 -7.17 -2.56
C SER A 63 4.86 -5.79 -2.34
N PHE A 64 6.05 -5.74 -1.76
CA PHE A 64 6.77 -4.47 -1.56
C PHE A 64 6.99 -3.68 -2.86
N GLU A 65 7.20 -4.37 -3.99
CA GLU A 65 7.33 -3.75 -5.31
C GLU A 65 6.04 -3.09 -5.80
N GLU A 66 4.91 -3.78 -5.66
CA GLU A 66 3.58 -3.31 -6.04
C GLU A 66 3.17 -2.10 -5.21
N PHE A 67 3.41 -2.19 -3.89
CA PHE A 67 3.21 -1.08 -2.97
C PHE A 67 4.03 0.16 -3.37
N LYS A 68 5.33 0.00 -3.62
CA LYS A 68 6.19 1.12 -4.05
C LYS A 68 5.70 1.75 -5.34
N ALA A 69 5.31 0.94 -6.33
CA ALA A 69 4.85 1.44 -7.63
C ALA A 69 3.60 2.33 -7.50
N VAL A 70 2.63 1.92 -6.68
CA VAL A 70 1.38 2.68 -6.49
C VAL A 70 1.57 3.87 -5.56
N ILE A 71 2.28 3.73 -4.45
CA ILE A 71 2.57 4.88 -3.58
C ILE A 71 3.39 5.95 -4.32
N SER A 72 4.29 5.55 -5.23
CA SER A 72 5.03 6.51 -6.07
C SER A 72 4.10 7.30 -7.00
N LYS A 73 3.01 6.68 -7.49
CA LYS A 73 1.96 7.38 -8.25
C LYS A 73 1.11 8.29 -7.36
N LEU A 74 0.71 7.81 -6.18
CA LEU A 74 -0.19 8.54 -5.26
C LEU A 74 0.48 9.74 -4.59
N LYS A 75 1.76 9.66 -4.24
CA LYS A 75 2.49 10.79 -3.62
C LYS A 75 2.86 11.91 -4.60
N GLY A 76 2.46 11.83 -5.87
CA GLY A 76 2.63 12.92 -6.84
C GLY A 76 4.09 13.31 -7.09
N CYS A 77 5.05 12.46 -6.74
CA CYS A 77 6.46 12.69 -7.05
C CYS A 77 6.78 11.95 -8.36
N GLY A 78 6.27 12.49 -9.47
CA GLY A 78 6.90 12.31 -10.78
C GLY A 78 8.24 13.07 -10.81
N PRO A 79 9.11 12.81 -11.81
CA PRO A 79 10.53 13.19 -11.81
C PRO A 79 10.80 14.67 -11.49
#